data_AF-A0A0K9NZK5-F1
#
_entry.id   AF-A0A0K9NZK5-F1
#
_cell.length_a   1.000
_cell.length_b   1.000
_cell.length_c   1.000
_cell.angle_alpha   90.00
_cell.angle_beta   90.00
_cell.angle_gamma   90.00
#
_symmetry.space_group_name_H-M   'P 1'
#
loop_
_entity.id
_entity.type
_entity.pdbx_description
1 polymer ?
#
loop_
_entity_poly.entity_id
_entity_poly.type
_entity_poly.pdbx_seq_one_letter_code
_entity_poly.pdbx_strand_id
1 'polypeptide(L)'
;MEEELVSIAKVCVTTTLALAYCYFLISKLPPGKLRLISLVPVFYIFTQLPFIFASVHLRGISAFFLVWLAIFKLLLFSVSQGPLSNPDLSFPLFLALSSLPIKLELAPGEKGRRVEIQTSNRGPLARIIGYSLKTLTLGVIVSWYPQRHHQHRMLLLAVYGVHMYLILDLVLAFAALLPVPFLAGRKLQFEPQFSPPYLSTSLQDFWGRRWNLMVTRLLHSIVYVPVKAYFGHSAGTVSAFMVSGAMHEALFWYITSQRPTGECMCFFALHGACTALEIRVKKVLGREKGWRPLPTVVAAPLTLTFVIMTAQWLFFPQLLSSNVENWLIDESTMVLNAVRKMVGPLY
;
A
#
# COMPACT_ATOMS: atom_id res chain seq x y z
N MET A 1 -7.65 22.29 -12.28
CA MET A 1 -8.56 21.12 -12.19
C MET A 1 -8.73 20.46 -13.55
N GLU A 2 -9.02 21.22 -14.61
CA GLU A 2 -9.13 20.67 -15.99
C GLU A 2 -7.84 20.03 -16.50
N GLU A 3 -6.67 20.65 -16.29
CA GLU A 3 -5.37 20.08 -16.67
C GLU A 3 -5.10 18.73 -16.00
N GLU A 4 -5.52 18.57 -14.74
CA GLU A 4 -5.40 17.32 -14.00
C GLU A 4 -6.35 16.25 -14.56
N LEU A 5 -7.57 16.61 -14.96
CA LEU A 5 -8.50 15.67 -15.62
C LEU A 5 -7.93 15.15 -16.95
N VAL A 6 -7.30 16.02 -17.73
CA VAL A 6 -6.60 15.61 -18.96
C VAL A 6 -5.43 14.68 -18.64
N SER A 7 -4.68 14.95 -17.57
CA SER A 7 -3.58 14.11 -17.09
C SER A 7 -4.05 12.73 -16.64
N ILE A 8 -5.17 12.66 -15.90
CA ILE A 8 -5.83 11.41 -15.52
C ILE A 8 -6.21 10.61 -16.77
N ALA A 9 -6.85 11.25 -17.76
CA ALA A 9 -7.25 10.58 -19.00
C ALA A 9 -6.03 10.00 -19.75
N LYS A 10 -4.96 10.79 -19.90
CA LYS A 10 -3.70 10.36 -20.53
C LYS A 10 -3.10 9.13 -19.83
N VAL A 11 -3.02 9.17 -18.50
CA VAL A 11 -2.46 8.08 -17.69
C VAL A 11 -3.33 6.82 -17.80
N CYS A 12 -4.66 6.95 -17.72
CA CYS A 12 -5.59 5.83 -17.87
C CYS A 12 -5.51 5.17 -19.25
N VAL A 13 -5.52 5.96 -20.32
CA VAL A 13 -5.42 5.45 -21.70
C VAL A 13 -4.07 4.75 -21.91
N THR A 14 -2.97 5.40 -21.54
CA THR A 14 -1.62 4.82 -21.72
C THR A 14 -1.45 3.54 -20.91
N THR A 15 -1.94 3.51 -19.67
CA THR A 15 -1.92 2.30 -18.82
C THR A 15 -2.74 1.18 -19.45
N THR A 16 -3.93 1.48 -19.98
CA THR A 16 -4.80 0.49 -20.62
C THR A 16 -4.15 -0.10 -21.87
N LEU A 17 -3.53 0.74 -22.72
CA LEU A 17 -2.81 0.29 -23.91
C LEU A 17 -1.59 -0.57 -23.56
N ALA A 18 -0.81 -0.17 -22.57
CA ALA A 18 0.34 -0.95 -22.10
C ALA A 18 -0.08 -2.32 -21.53
N LEU A 19 -1.21 -2.39 -20.81
CA LEU A 19 -1.75 -3.64 -20.30
C LEU A 19 -2.44 -4.48 -21.38
N ALA A 20 -3.01 -3.87 -22.41
CA ALA A 20 -3.48 -4.57 -23.61
C ALA A 20 -2.30 -5.25 -24.33
N TYR A 21 -1.17 -4.55 -24.46
CA TYR A 21 0.07 -5.14 -24.98
C TYR A 21 0.51 -6.38 -24.15
N CYS A 22 0.50 -6.27 -22.82
CA CYS A 22 0.79 -7.40 -21.94
C CYS A 22 -0.18 -8.58 -22.15
N TYR A 23 -1.47 -8.30 -22.23
CA TYR A 23 -2.52 -9.31 -22.31
C TYR A 23 -2.58 -10.01 -23.67
N PHE A 24 -2.49 -9.27 -24.78
CA PHE A 24 -2.69 -9.85 -26.12
C PHE A 24 -1.42 -10.39 -26.77
N LEU A 25 -0.24 -9.89 -26.38
CA LEU A 25 1.04 -10.26 -26.98
C LEU A 25 1.96 -10.98 -26.00
N ILE A 26 2.26 -10.38 -24.84
CA ILE A 26 3.23 -10.96 -23.89
C ILE A 26 2.73 -12.27 -23.26
N SER A 27 1.42 -12.40 -23.01
CA SER A 27 0.82 -13.63 -22.47
C SER A 27 1.08 -14.88 -23.31
N LYS A 28 1.30 -14.71 -24.62
CA LYS A 28 1.60 -15.79 -25.58
C LYS A 28 3.05 -16.27 -25.49
N LEU A 29 3.94 -15.49 -24.87
CA LEU A 29 5.34 -15.88 -24.69
C LEU A 29 5.48 -16.88 -23.54
N PRO A 30 6.44 -17.81 -23.60
CA PRO A 30 6.71 -18.72 -22.50
C PRO A 30 7.16 -17.97 -21.24
N PRO A 31 6.81 -18.44 -20.03
CA PRO A 31 7.25 -17.80 -18.79
C PRO A 31 8.77 -17.82 -18.65
N GLY A 32 9.29 -16.79 -17.97
CA GLY A 32 10.71 -16.62 -17.71
C GLY A 32 11.30 -15.42 -18.45
N LYS A 33 12.53 -15.57 -18.93
CA LYS A 33 13.36 -14.43 -19.39
C LYS A 33 12.77 -13.67 -20.57
N LEU A 34 12.24 -14.37 -21.58
CA LEU A 34 11.67 -13.72 -22.77
C LEU A 34 10.47 -12.85 -22.40
N ARG A 35 9.52 -13.40 -21.61
CA ARG A 35 8.37 -12.67 -21.11
C ARG A 35 8.79 -11.45 -20.26
N LEU A 36 9.80 -11.59 -19.42
CA LEU A 36 10.35 -10.50 -18.61
C LEU A 36 10.97 -9.39 -19.46
N ILE A 37 11.79 -9.73 -20.46
CA ILE A 37 12.41 -8.75 -21.37
C ILE A 37 11.33 -7.97 -22.12
N SER A 38 10.29 -8.64 -22.60
CA SER A 38 9.17 -7.98 -23.28
C SER A 38 8.35 -7.05 -22.38
N LEU A 39 8.43 -7.18 -21.05
CA LEU A 39 7.78 -6.26 -20.11
C LEU A 39 8.59 -4.99 -19.81
N VAL A 40 9.89 -4.94 -20.16
CA VAL A 40 10.76 -3.79 -19.86
C VAL A 40 10.21 -2.47 -20.44
N PRO A 41 9.69 -2.39 -21.68
CA PRO A 41 9.08 -1.16 -22.17
C PRO A 41 7.87 -0.70 -21.34
N VAL A 42 7.07 -1.65 -20.85
CA VAL A 42 5.91 -1.36 -19.99
C VAL A 42 6.36 -0.83 -18.63
N PHE A 43 7.42 -1.40 -18.05
CA PHE A 43 8.00 -0.92 -16.80
C PHE A 43 8.52 0.51 -16.95
N TYR A 44 9.22 0.79 -18.05
CA TYR A 44 9.67 2.15 -18.35
C TYR A 44 8.49 3.12 -18.41
N ILE A 45 7.45 2.82 -19.21
CA ILE A 45 6.24 3.66 -19.30
C ILE A 45 5.64 3.89 -17.91
N PHE A 46 5.45 2.84 -17.11
CA PHE A 46 4.86 2.95 -15.77
C PHE A 46 5.68 3.82 -14.81
N THR A 47 7.01 3.85 -14.95
CA THR A 47 7.86 4.75 -14.14
C THR A 47 7.74 6.22 -14.55
N GLN A 48 7.37 6.52 -15.79
CA GLN A 48 7.25 7.89 -16.28
C GLN A 48 5.87 8.50 -16.04
N LEU A 49 4.81 7.67 -16.09
CA LEU A 49 3.42 8.13 -15.98
C LEU A 49 3.10 8.98 -14.74
N PRO A 50 3.65 8.71 -13.53
CA PRO A 50 3.38 9.56 -12.36
C PRO A 50 3.79 11.01 -12.56
N PHE A 51 4.85 11.30 -13.32
CA PHE A 51 5.35 12.66 -13.53
C PHE A 51 4.46 13.52 -14.42
N ILE A 52 3.42 12.94 -15.04
CA ILE A 52 2.42 13.71 -15.79
C ILE A 52 1.56 14.57 -14.84
N PHE A 53 1.38 14.15 -13.60
CA PHE A 53 0.57 14.87 -12.61
C PHE A 53 1.34 16.05 -12.03
N ALA A 54 0.71 17.23 -11.98
CA ALA A 54 1.23 18.37 -11.23
C ALA A 54 0.91 18.20 -9.73
N SER A 55 -0.26 17.63 -9.42
CA SER A 55 -0.67 17.31 -8.05
C SER A 55 0.26 16.29 -7.39
N VAL A 56 0.71 16.62 -6.18
CA VAL A 56 1.56 15.77 -5.34
C VAL A 56 0.82 14.50 -4.94
N HIS A 57 -0.47 14.59 -4.57
CA HIS A 57 -1.27 13.41 -4.22
C HIS A 57 -1.48 12.49 -5.42
N LEU A 58 -1.89 13.02 -6.58
CA LEU A 58 -2.13 12.21 -7.77
C LEU A 58 -0.84 11.55 -8.25
N ARG A 59 0.29 12.25 -8.20
CA ARG A 59 1.61 11.70 -8.49
C ARG A 59 1.98 10.56 -7.55
N GLY A 60 1.84 10.75 -6.23
CA GLY A 60 2.13 9.71 -5.23
C GLY A 60 1.21 8.49 -5.35
N ILE A 61 -0.08 8.70 -5.55
CA ILE A 61 -1.06 7.64 -5.80
C ILE A 61 -0.70 6.90 -7.09
N SER A 62 -0.47 7.60 -8.20
CA SER A 62 -0.08 6.98 -9.47
C SER A 62 1.20 6.14 -9.34
N ALA A 63 2.22 6.66 -8.64
CA ALA A 63 3.46 5.93 -8.38
C ALA A 63 3.21 4.64 -7.58
N PHE A 64 2.36 4.70 -6.55
CA PHE A 64 2.00 3.50 -5.77
C PHE A 64 1.30 2.45 -6.63
N PHE A 65 0.30 2.85 -7.42
CA PHE A 65 -0.48 1.90 -8.23
C PHE A 65 0.30 1.34 -9.42
N LEU A 66 1.05 2.18 -10.15
CA LEU A 66 1.73 1.77 -11.37
C LEU A 66 3.12 1.20 -11.08
N VAL A 67 3.96 1.96 -10.39
CA VAL A 67 5.38 1.61 -10.19
C VAL A 67 5.54 0.51 -9.15
N TRP A 68 4.72 0.52 -8.09
CA TRP A 68 4.77 -0.54 -7.09
C TRP A 68 3.83 -1.69 -7.42
N LEU A 69 2.50 -1.48 -7.41
CA LEU A 69 1.57 -2.59 -7.53
C LEU A 69 1.62 -3.26 -8.90
N ALA A 70 1.45 -2.48 -9.98
CA ALA A 70 1.32 -3.06 -11.32
C ALA A 70 2.62 -3.70 -11.80
N ILE A 71 3.78 -3.05 -11.64
CA ILE A 71 5.09 -3.65 -11.98
C ILE A 71 5.30 -4.94 -11.19
N PHE A 72 5.05 -4.97 -9.87
CA PHE A 72 5.32 -6.18 -9.07
C PHE A 72 4.39 -7.34 -9.47
N LYS A 73 3.13 -7.06 -9.82
CA LYS A 73 2.22 -8.06 -10.35
C LYS A 73 2.64 -8.55 -11.73
N LEU A 74 3.13 -7.66 -12.59
CA LEU A 74 3.67 -8.03 -13.91
C LEU A 74 4.98 -8.83 -13.81
N LEU A 75 5.81 -8.56 -12.79
CA LEU A 75 6.99 -9.37 -12.49
C LEU A 75 6.58 -10.80 -12.10
N LEU A 76 5.57 -10.98 -11.25
CA LEU A 76 5.01 -12.30 -10.94
C LEU A 76 4.42 -12.97 -12.20
N PHE A 77 3.68 -12.23 -13.02
CA PHE A 77 3.15 -12.69 -14.29
C PHE A 77 4.25 -13.18 -15.25
N SER A 78 5.43 -12.54 -15.23
CA SER A 78 6.58 -12.93 -16.07
C SER A 78 7.04 -14.38 -15.80
N VAL A 79 6.89 -14.86 -14.57
CA VAL A 79 7.26 -16.21 -14.11
C VAL A 79 6.04 -17.12 -13.92
N SER A 80 4.90 -16.77 -14.53
CA SER A 80 3.63 -17.50 -14.40
C SER A 80 3.13 -17.66 -12.95
N GLN A 81 3.35 -16.66 -12.11
CA GLN A 81 2.84 -16.63 -10.73
C GLN A 81 1.75 -15.57 -10.55
N GLY A 82 0.82 -15.88 -9.64
CA GLY A 82 -0.27 -14.98 -9.27
C GLY A 82 -1.46 -15.00 -10.24
N PRO A 83 -2.49 -14.18 -9.97
CA PRO A 83 -3.79 -14.29 -10.65
C PRO A 83 -3.75 -13.84 -12.12
N LEU A 84 -2.74 -13.05 -12.51
CA LEU A 84 -2.57 -12.60 -13.90
C LEU A 84 -2.15 -13.71 -14.86
N SER A 85 -1.68 -14.85 -14.34
CA SER A 85 -1.23 -15.98 -15.14
C SER A 85 -2.33 -16.99 -15.46
N ASN A 86 -3.58 -16.73 -15.03
CA ASN A 86 -4.72 -17.56 -15.37
C ASN A 86 -5.05 -17.39 -16.88
N PRO A 87 -5.05 -18.48 -17.68
CA PRO A 87 -5.35 -18.40 -19.12
C PRO A 87 -6.80 -17.99 -19.43
N ASP A 88 -7.74 -18.24 -18.50
CA ASP A 88 -9.17 -17.94 -18.68
C ASP A 88 -9.55 -16.52 -18.22
N LEU A 89 -8.55 -15.69 -17.91
CA LEU A 89 -8.77 -14.33 -17.45
C LEU A 89 -9.23 -13.45 -18.60
N SER A 90 -10.36 -12.78 -18.48
CA SER A 90 -10.79 -11.80 -19.49
C SER A 90 -9.92 -10.54 -19.42
N PHE A 91 -9.79 -9.82 -20.54
CA PHE A 91 -9.02 -8.57 -20.58
C PHE A 91 -9.45 -7.52 -19.53
N PRO A 92 -10.75 -7.22 -19.30
CA PRO A 92 -11.16 -6.28 -18.26
C PRO A 92 -10.73 -6.70 -16.86
N LEU A 93 -10.73 -8.01 -16.58
CA LEU A 93 -10.31 -8.56 -15.31
C LEU A 93 -8.78 -8.55 -15.17
N PHE A 94 -8.03 -8.80 -16.25
CA PHE A 94 -6.58 -8.62 -16.30
C PHE A 94 -6.19 -7.16 -16.02
N LEU A 95 -6.88 -6.21 -16.65
CA LEU A 95 -6.69 -4.76 -16.45
C LEU A 95 -6.94 -4.38 -14.99
N ALA A 96 -8.05 -4.82 -14.41
CA ALA A 96 -8.39 -4.51 -13.03
C ALA A 96 -7.43 -5.19 -12.03
N LEU A 97 -7.07 -6.45 -12.23
CA LEU A 97 -6.16 -7.18 -11.34
C LEU A 97 -4.73 -6.63 -11.39
N SER A 98 -4.26 -6.17 -12.54
CA SER A 98 -2.92 -5.62 -12.70
C SER A 98 -2.80 -4.25 -12.05
N SER A 99 -3.76 -3.36 -12.30
CA SER A 99 -3.70 -1.96 -11.85
C SER A 99 -4.28 -1.73 -10.44
N LEU A 100 -5.33 -2.43 -10.02
CA LEU A 100 -6.09 -2.11 -8.79
C LEU A 100 -5.80 -3.10 -7.65
N PRO A 101 -6.02 -2.70 -6.38
CA PRO A 101 -5.81 -3.55 -5.20
C PRO A 101 -6.94 -4.57 -4.98
N ILE A 102 -7.31 -5.29 -6.04
CA ILE A 102 -8.36 -6.33 -6.00
C ILE A 102 -7.76 -7.74 -6.00
N LYS A 103 -8.56 -8.69 -5.53
CA LYS A 103 -8.24 -10.12 -5.60
C LYS A 103 -9.38 -10.90 -6.24
N LEU A 104 -8.99 -11.95 -6.95
CA LEU A 104 -9.90 -12.96 -7.46
C LEU A 104 -9.90 -14.16 -6.51
N GLU A 105 -11.08 -14.61 -6.10
CA GLU A 105 -11.22 -15.90 -5.42
C GLU A 105 -11.10 -17.00 -6.48
N LEU A 106 -9.90 -17.56 -6.62
CA LEU A 106 -9.72 -18.81 -7.37
C LEU A 106 -10.28 -19.96 -6.52
N ALA A 107 -10.90 -20.94 -7.19
CA ALA A 107 -11.58 -22.08 -6.58
C ALA A 107 -10.79 -22.75 -5.44
N PRO A 108 -11.45 -23.43 -4.47
CA PRO A 108 -10.84 -23.91 -3.24
C PRO A 108 -9.88 -25.08 -3.50
N GLY A 109 -8.65 -24.79 -3.91
CA GLY A 109 -7.59 -25.77 -4.16
C GLY A 109 -6.22 -25.37 -3.61
N GLU A 110 -5.93 -24.09 -3.45
CA GLU A 110 -4.67 -23.65 -2.87
C GLU A 110 -4.74 -23.66 -1.34
N LYS A 111 -4.38 -24.79 -0.73
CA LYS A 111 -4.03 -24.91 0.69
C LYS A 111 -2.72 -24.17 1.01
N GLY A 112 -2.63 -22.90 0.65
CA GLY A 112 -1.62 -21.98 1.17
C GLY A 112 -2.12 -21.42 2.48
N ARG A 113 -1.41 -21.69 3.57
CA ARG A 113 -1.59 -21.18 4.95
C ARG A 113 -2.52 -19.96 4.99
N ARG A 114 -3.83 -20.17 5.19
CA ARG A 114 -4.79 -19.09 5.42
C ARG A 114 -4.23 -18.31 6.60
N VAL A 115 -3.68 -17.13 6.33
CA VAL A 115 -3.63 -16.11 7.37
C VAL A 115 -5.11 -15.86 7.63
N GLU A 116 -5.64 -16.42 8.71
CA GLU A 116 -6.92 -16.01 9.28
C GLU A 116 -6.76 -14.54 9.60
N ILE A 117 -7.01 -13.72 8.59
CA ILE A 117 -7.25 -12.31 8.77
C ILE A 117 -8.61 -12.31 9.44
N GLN A 118 -8.66 -11.74 10.63
CA GLN A 118 -9.90 -11.37 11.27
C GLN A 118 -10.59 -10.33 10.39
N THR A 119 -11.16 -10.76 9.27
CA THR A 119 -12.20 -10.04 8.58
C THR A 119 -13.36 -10.11 9.55
N SER A 120 -13.52 -9.09 10.40
CA SER A 120 -14.73 -8.99 11.18
C SER A 120 -15.87 -9.10 10.18
N ASN A 121 -16.77 -10.06 10.39
CA ASN A 121 -17.92 -10.33 9.52
C ASN A 121 -18.97 -9.22 9.73
N ARG A 122 -18.53 -7.96 9.59
CA ARG A 122 -19.31 -6.75 9.73
C ARG A 122 -20.13 -6.61 8.46
N GLY A 123 -21.45 -6.52 8.65
CA GLY A 123 -22.41 -6.31 7.57
C GLY A 123 -22.11 -5.04 6.77
N PRO A 124 -22.67 -4.90 5.55
CA PRO A 124 -22.42 -3.77 4.66
C PRO A 124 -22.57 -2.39 5.35
N LEU A 125 -23.61 -2.23 6.18
CA LEU A 125 -23.88 -1.00 6.93
C LEU A 125 -22.72 -0.61 7.86
N ALA A 126 -22.16 -1.56 8.60
CA ALA A 126 -21.04 -1.30 9.50
C ALA A 126 -19.75 -0.91 8.75
N ARG A 127 -19.58 -1.36 7.50
CA ARG A 127 -18.47 -0.94 6.63
C ARG A 127 -18.68 0.50 6.15
N ILE A 128 -19.89 0.82 5.69
CA ILE A 128 -20.25 2.18 5.26
C ILE A 128 -20.01 3.16 6.42
N ILE A 129 -20.57 2.88 7.60
CA ILE A 129 -20.36 3.71 8.81
C ILE A 129 -18.86 3.84 9.13
N GLY A 130 -18.11 2.74 9.08
CA GLY A 130 -16.68 2.75 9.35
C GLY A 130 -15.89 3.66 8.40
N TYR A 131 -16.19 3.62 7.10
CA TYR A 131 -15.54 4.50 6.13
C TYR A 131 -16.04 5.95 6.22
N SER A 132 -17.32 6.17 6.46
CA SER A 132 -17.86 7.52 6.71
C SER A 132 -17.18 8.19 7.90
N LEU A 133 -16.98 7.45 9.00
CA LEU A 133 -16.29 7.97 10.19
C LEU A 133 -14.81 8.29 9.88
N LYS A 134 -14.12 7.45 9.09
CA LYS A 134 -12.75 7.72 8.64
C LYS A 134 -12.67 8.98 7.77
N THR A 135 -13.60 9.15 6.82
CA THR A 135 -13.68 10.35 5.98
C THR A 135 -13.95 11.61 6.81
N LEU A 136 -14.87 11.53 7.78
CA LEU A 136 -15.14 12.63 8.71
C LEU A 136 -13.90 12.99 9.54
N THR A 137 -13.22 11.98 10.08
CA THR A 137 -11.98 12.16 10.86
C THR A 137 -10.90 12.83 10.02
N LEU A 138 -10.72 12.40 8.77
CA LEU A 138 -9.79 13.03 7.84
C LEU A 138 -10.16 14.51 7.58
N GLY A 139 -11.44 14.79 7.38
CA GLY A 139 -11.94 16.17 7.21
C GLY A 139 -11.66 17.07 8.43
N VAL A 140 -11.80 16.54 9.65
CA VAL A 140 -11.45 17.24 10.90
C VAL A 140 -9.95 17.53 10.96
N ILE A 141 -9.11 16.53 10.69
CA ILE A 141 -7.64 16.70 10.67
C ILE A 141 -7.23 17.78 9.66
N VAL A 142 -7.74 17.72 8.44
CA VAL A 142 -7.42 18.69 7.39
C VAL A 142 -7.88 20.11 7.76
N SER A 143 -9.05 20.24 8.38
CA SER A 143 -9.56 21.53 8.87
C SER A 143 -8.71 22.15 9.98
N TRP A 144 -7.98 21.31 10.72
CA TRP A 144 -7.14 21.73 11.83
C TRP A 144 -5.73 22.17 11.40
N TYR A 145 -5.25 21.73 10.23
CA TYR A 145 -3.90 22.06 9.74
C TYR A 145 -3.54 23.55 9.64
N PRO A 146 -4.46 24.51 9.38
CA PRO A 146 -4.12 25.93 9.46
C PRO A 146 -3.57 26.36 10.84
N GLN A 147 -3.92 25.64 11.91
CA GLN A 147 -3.48 25.94 13.28
C GLN A 147 -2.20 25.19 13.70
N ARG A 148 -1.61 24.39 12.82
CA ARG A 148 -0.49 23.48 13.12
C ARG A 148 0.75 24.14 13.71
N HIS A 149 1.02 25.40 13.36
CA HIS A 149 2.23 26.11 13.79
C HIS A 149 2.31 26.35 15.30
N HIS A 150 1.18 26.27 16.02
CA HIS A 150 1.12 26.49 17.48
C HIS A 150 1.27 25.19 18.28
N GLN A 151 1.55 24.06 17.63
CA GLN A 151 1.39 22.73 18.20
C GLN A 151 2.73 22.04 18.42
N HIS A 152 2.80 21.19 19.45
CA HIS A 152 4.01 20.44 19.73
C HIS A 152 4.35 19.47 18.58
N ARG A 153 5.62 19.43 18.17
CA ARG A 153 6.08 18.64 17.01
C ARG A 153 5.69 17.17 17.09
N MET A 154 5.74 16.56 18.28
CA MET A 154 5.37 15.15 18.44
C MET A 154 3.88 14.88 18.15
N LEU A 155 3.01 15.80 18.56
CA LEU A 155 1.57 15.72 18.28
C LEU A 155 1.33 15.85 16.78
N LEU A 156 1.99 16.81 16.13
CA LEU A 156 1.86 17.02 14.69
C LEU A 156 2.27 15.77 13.89
N LEU A 157 3.41 15.16 14.23
CA LEU A 157 3.88 13.93 13.57
C LEU A 157 2.93 12.75 13.79
N ALA A 158 2.35 12.63 14.98
CA ALA A 158 1.34 11.61 15.25
C ALA A 158 0.08 11.82 14.39
N VAL A 159 -0.38 13.08 14.25
CA VAL A 159 -1.50 13.45 13.38
C VAL A 159 -1.18 13.13 11.91
N TYR A 160 0.04 13.38 11.42
CA TYR A 160 0.48 12.98 10.08
C TYR A 160 0.45 11.47 9.86
N GLY A 161 0.84 10.68 10.85
CA GLY A 161 0.70 9.22 10.80
C GLY A 161 -0.76 8.79 10.65
N VAL A 162 -1.67 9.39 11.42
CA VAL A 162 -3.11 9.11 11.32
C VAL A 162 -3.66 9.54 9.96
N HIS A 163 -3.31 10.74 9.50
CA HIS A 163 -3.72 11.26 8.20
C HIS A 163 -3.28 10.34 7.05
N MET A 164 -2.01 9.91 7.05
CA MET A 164 -1.48 8.99 6.03
C MET A 164 -2.21 7.65 6.04
N TYR A 165 -2.45 7.08 7.23
CA TYR A 165 -3.25 5.86 7.37
C TYR A 165 -4.65 6.03 6.78
N LEU A 166 -5.34 7.12 7.11
CA LEU A 166 -6.70 7.39 6.63
C LEU A 166 -6.74 7.56 5.10
N ILE A 167 -5.84 8.37 4.53
CA ILE A 167 -5.77 8.56 3.07
C ILE A 167 -5.48 7.24 2.38
N LEU A 168 -4.47 6.50 2.83
CA LEU A 168 -4.08 5.25 2.17
C LEU A 168 -5.22 4.22 2.22
N ASP A 169 -5.90 4.07 3.35
CA ASP A 169 -7.02 3.16 3.48
C ASP A 169 -8.23 3.58 2.63
N LEU A 170 -8.57 4.88 2.61
CA LEU A 170 -9.68 5.41 1.81
C LEU A 170 -9.41 5.31 0.29
N VAL A 171 -8.21 5.67 -0.16
CA VAL A 171 -7.82 5.59 -1.58
C VAL A 171 -7.85 4.15 -2.06
N LEU A 172 -7.29 3.21 -1.28
CA LEU A 172 -7.30 1.81 -1.68
C LEU A 172 -8.69 1.20 -1.64
N ALA A 173 -9.52 1.58 -0.66
CA ALA A 173 -10.92 1.16 -0.60
C ALA A 173 -11.70 1.65 -1.82
N PHE A 174 -11.57 2.94 -2.17
CA PHE A 174 -12.18 3.51 -3.36
C PHE A 174 -11.71 2.83 -4.64
N ALA A 175 -10.39 2.67 -4.80
CA ALA A 175 -9.82 2.06 -6.01
C ALA A 175 -10.28 0.62 -6.22
N ALA A 176 -10.51 -0.14 -5.15
CA ALA A 176 -11.02 -1.50 -5.27
C ALA A 176 -12.53 -1.59 -5.59
N LEU A 177 -13.28 -0.49 -5.45
CA LEU A 177 -14.69 -0.40 -5.85
C LEU A 177 -14.86 -0.03 -7.33
N LEU A 178 -13.88 0.63 -7.95
CA LEU A 178 -13.91 1.03 -9.36
C LEU A 178 -14.28 -0.08 -10.36
N PRO A 179 -13.82 -1.34 -10.21
CA PRO A 179 -14.09 -2.37 -11.20
C PRO A 179 -15.45 -3.08 -10.96
N VAL A 180 -16.13 -2.82 -9.84
CA VAL A 180 -17.38 -3.51 -9.46
C VAL A 180 -18.49 -3.34 -10.50
N PRO A 181 -18.79 -2.13 -11.02
CA PRO A 181 -19.85 -1.95 -12.00
C PRO A 181 -19.59 -2.69 -13.33
N PHE A 182 -18.32 -2.80 -13.73
CA PHE A 182 -17.92 -3.37 -15.01
C PHE A 182 -17.71 -4.89 -14.97
N LEU A 183 -17.56 -5.46 -13.77
CA LEU A 183 -17.30 -6.88 -13.54
C LEU A 183 -18.45 -7.56 -12.77
N ALA A 184 -19.65 -7.00 -12.86
CA ALA A 184 -20.86 -7.52 -12.24
C ALA A 184 -21.06 -9.01 -12.59
N GLY A 185 -21.33 -9.84 -11.58
CA GLY A 185 -21.53 -11.28 -11.72
C GLY A 185 -20.32 -12.17 -11.40
N ARG A 186 -19.12 -11.60 -11.18
CA ARG A 186 -17.98 -12.35 -10.62
C ARG A 186 -17.83 -12.11 -9.11
N LYS A 187 -17.43 -13.16 -8.36
CA LYS A 187 -17.09 -13.05 -6.93
C LYS A 187 -15.76 -12.30 -6.75
N LEU A 188 -15.81 -10.98 -6.88
CA LEU A 188 -14.71 -10.09 -6.50
C LEU A 188 -14.78 -9.90 -4.99
N GLN A 189 -13.75 -10.35 -4.28
CA GLN A 189 -13.64 -10.05 -2.86
C GLN A 189 -12.82 -8.79 -2.68
N PHE A 190 -13.47 -7.77 -2.10
CA PHE A 190 -12.76 -6.65 -1.51
C PHE A 190 -12.07 -7.12 -0.24
N GLU A 191 -10.75 -7.15 -0.26
CA GLU A 191 -10.00 -7.42 0.94
C GLU A 191 -9.69 -6.12 1.67
N PRO A 192 -9.96 -6.04 3.00
CA PRO A 192 -9.50 -4.92 3.79
C PRO A 192 -7.98 -4.78 3.65
N GLN A 193 -7.53 -3.60 3.24
CA GLN A 193 -6.10 -3.33 3.09
C GLN A 193 -5.43 -3.08 4.44
N PHE A 194 -6.22 -2.67 5.41
CA PHE A 194 -5.83 -2.53 6.80
C PHE A 194 -6.77 -3.33 7.70
N SER A 195 -6.17 -3.98 8.69
CA SER A 195 -6.87 -4.45 9.88
C SER A 195 -6.41 -3.56 11.04
N PRO A 196 -7.28 -3.16 11.99
CA PRO A 196 -6.99 -2.12 13.00
C PRO A 196 -5.53 -2.13 13.48
N PRO A 197 -4.67 -1.22 12.97
CA PRO A 197 -3.22 -1.30 13.22
C PRO A 197 -2.85 -0.87 14.63
N TYR A 198 -3.70 -0.07 15.27
CA TYR A 198 -3.57 0.33 16.67
C TYR A 198 -3.81 -0.81 17.67
N LEU A 199 -4.26 -1.99 17.22
CA LEU A 199 -4.39 -3.19 18.05
C LEU A 199 -3.22 -4.17 17.88
N SER A 200 -2.12 -3.73 17.26
CA SER A 200 -0.96 -4.59 16.98
C SER A 200 -0.22 -4.94 18.25
N THR A 201 -0.16 -6.23 18.59
CA THR A 201 0.52 -6.70 19.81
C THR A 201 2.03 -6.92 19.65
N SER A 202 2.55 -6.77 18.43
CA SER A 202 3.96 -6.93 18.11
C SER A 202 4.28 -6.40 16.71
N LEU A 203 5.57 -6.24 16.36
CA LEU A 203 5.96 -5.75 15.03
C LEU A 203 5.58 -6.75 13.94
N GLN A 204 5.69 -8.05 14.24
CA GLN A 204 5.21 -9.10 13.33
C GLN A 204 3.71 -8.97 13.04
N ASP A 205 2.92 -8.64 14.06
CA ASP A 205 1.46 -8.47 13.93
C ASP A 205 1.12 -7.19 13.14
N PHE A 206 1.83 -6.08 13.43
CA PHE A 206 1.69 -4.81 12.74
C PHE A 206 1.96 -4.96 11.24
N TRP A 207 3.17 -5.37 10.85
CA TRP A 207 3.60 -5.43 9.44
C TRP A 207 3.01 -6.63 8.69
N GLY A 208 2.80 -7.75 9.38
CA GLY A 208 2.38 -9.00 8.74
C GLY A 208 0.87 -9.15 8.56
N ARG A 209 0.06 -8.51 9.40
CA ARG A 209 -1.38 -8.79 9.49
C ARG A 209 -2.29 -7.57 9.52
N ARG A 210 -1.74 -6.37 9.73
CA ARG A 210 -2.55 -5.18 10.01
C ARG A 210 -2.25 -3.99 9.10
N TRP A 211 -1.00 -3.79 8.72
CA TRP A 211 -0.56 -2.69 7.88
C TRP A 211 -0.40 -3.11 6.41
N ASN A 212 -1.08 -2.41 5.50
CA ASN A 212 -0.98 -2.53 4.04
C ASN A 212 -0.84 -3.98 3.52
N LEU A 213 -1.93 -4.74 3.69
CA LEU A 213 -1.98 -6.17 3.37
C LEU A 213 -1.83 -6.49 1.88
N MET A 214 -2.02 -5.52 0.99
CA MET A 214 -1.68 -5.67 -0.44
C MET A 214 -0.17 -5.77 -0.62
N VAL A 215 0.56 -4.78 -0.13
CA VAL A 215 2.02 -4.72 -0.25
C VAL A 215 2.68 -5.90 0.45
N THR A 216 2.26 -6.22 1.68
CA THR A 216 2.81 -7.34 2.45
C THR A 216 2.73 -8.66 1.68
N ARG A 217 1.66 -8.88 0.91
CA ARG A 217 1.51 -10.10 0.10
C ARG A 217 2.30 -10.09 -1.18
N LEU A 218 2.35 -8.96 -1.87
CA LEU A 218 3.18 -8.84 -3.06
C LEU A 218 4.63 -9.12 -2.69
N LEU A 219 5.15 -8.46 -1.66
CA LEU A 219 6.49 -8.70 -1.13
C LEU A 219 6.67 -10.13 -0.61
N HIS A 220 5.64 -10.72 -0.01
CA HIS A 220 5.70 -12.11 0.41
C HIS A 220 5.96 -13.05 -0.78
N SER A 221 5.20 -12.91 -1.86
CA SER A 221 5.33 -13.78 -3.03
C SER A 221 6.60 -13.51 -3.84
N ILE A 222 6.93 -12.24 -4.09
CA ILE A 222 8.03 -11.87 -4.99
C ILE A 222 9.41 -11.84 -4.32
N VAL A 223 9.48 -11.61 -3.00
CA VAL A 223 10.75 -11.47 -2.26
C VAL A 223 10.88 -12.52 -1.17
N TYR A 224 9.94 -12.56 -0.23
CA TYR A 224 10.09 -13.38 0.98
C TYR A 224 10.20 -14.88 0.65
N VAL A 225 9.25 -15.44 -0.10
CA VAL A 225 9.23 -16.87 -0.47
C VAL A 225 10.51 -17.29 -1.19
N PRO A 226 10.95 -16.63 -2.28
CA PRO A 226 12.17 -17.04 -2.97
C PRO A 226 13.42 -16.87 -2.11
N VAL A 227 13.62 -15.73 -1.44
CA VAL A 227 14.83 -15.52 -0.61
C VAL A 227 14.86 -16.50 0.57
N LYS A 228 13.71 -16.75 1.20
CA LYS A 228 13.61 -17.73 2.28
C LYS A 228 14.01 -19.13 1.83
N ALA A 229 13.66 -19.54 0.62
CA ALA A 229 13.96 -20.88 0.12
C ALA A 229 15.47 -21.15 0.08
N TYR A 230 16.29 -20.13 -0.20
CA TYR A 230 17.75 -20.25 -0.30
C TYR A 230 18.49 -19.85 0.99
N PHE A 231 18.02 -18.82 1.70
CA PHE A 231 18.77 -18.18 2.80
C PHE A 231 18.04 -18.22 4.16
N GLY A 232 16.88 -18.86 4.23
CA GLY A 232 16.12 -19.03 5.47
C GLY A 232 15.23 -17.85 5.87
N HIS A 233 14.51 -18.03 6.98
CA HIS A 233 13.40 -17.15 7.36
C HIS A 233 13.81 -15.71 7.64
N SER A 234 14.93 -15.51 8.35
CA SER A 234 15.40 -14.16 8.72
C SER A 234 15.83 -13.36 7.49
N ALA A 235 16.57 -13.99 6.56
CA ALA A 235 16.96 -13.36 5.30
C ALA A 235 15.73 -12.97 4.47
N GLY A 236 14.76 -13.89 4.32
CA GLY A 236 13.51 -13.59 3.62
C GLY A 236 12.76 -12.40 4.21
N THR A 237 12.67 -12.31 5.55
CA THR A 237 12.04 -11.17 6.22
C THR A 237 12.81 -9.88 5.97
N VAL A 238 14.11 -9.84 6.23
CA VAL A 238 14.92 -8.62 6.05
C VAL A 238 14.89 -8.15 4.60
N SER A 239 15.02 -9.06 3.62
CA SER A 239 14.96 -8.69 2.20
C SER A 239 13.61 -8.11 1.79
N ALA A 240 12.49 -8.64 2.29
CA ALA A 240 11.17 -8.06 2.02
C ALA A 240 11.06 -6.62 2.55
N PHE A 241 11.60 -6.36 3.75
CA PHE A 241 11.66 -5.01 4.30
C PHE A 241 12.61 -4.09 3.51
N MET A 242 13.77 -4.57 3.07
CA MET A 242 14.69 -3.77 2.24
C MET A 242 14.05 -3.37 0.90
N VAL A 243 13.35 -4.29 0.23
CA VAL A 243 12.61 -3.96 -1.00
C VAL A 243 11.48 -2.98 -0.71
N SER A 244 10.79 -3.12 0.44
CA SER A 244 9.83 -2.10 0.89
C SER A 244 10.49 -0.73 1.08
N GLY A 245 11.66 -0.67 1.72
CA GLY A 245 12.42 0.56 1.92
C GLY A 245 12.81 1.23 0.62
N ALA A 246 13.33 0.47 -0.35
CA ALA A 246 13.65 0.99 -1.68
C ALA A 246 12.42 1.59 -2.39
N MET A 247 11.27 0.92 -2.27
CA MET A 247 10.03 1.43 -2.86
C MET A 247 9.53 2.69 -2.16
N HIS A 248 9.69 2.81 -0.84
CA HIS A 248 9.33 4.05 -0.14
C HIS A 248 10.24 5.22 -0.49
N GLU A 249 11.55 4.99 -0.64
CA GLU A 249 12.47 6.01 -1.18
C GLU A 249 12.03 6.47 -2.58
N ALA A 250 11.65 5.52 -3.45
CA ALA A 250 11.14 5.85 -4.78
C ALA A 250 9.83 6.65 -4.71
N LEU A 251 8.87 6.24 -3.87
CA LEU A 251 7.61 6.96 -3.68
C LEU A 251 7.84 8.38 -3.15
N PHE A 252 8.76 8.53 -2.20
CA PHE A 252 9.10 9.83 -1.64
C PHE A 252 9.80 10.70 -2.67
N TRP A 253 10.65 10.14 -3.53
CA TRP A 253 11.18 10.86 -4.68
C TRP A 253 10.06 11.32 -5.63
N TYR A 254 9.06 10.49 -5.93
CA TYR A 254 7.91 10.93 -6.73
C TYR A 254 7.15 12.09 -6.06
N ILE A 255 6.87 11.99 -4.76
CA ILE A 255 6.09 12.99 -4.00
C ILE A 255 6.86 14.31 -3.85
N THR A 256 8.11 14.22 -3.38
CA THR A 256 8.91 15.38 -3.00
C THR A 256 9.70 15.97 -4.17
N SER A 257 9.93 15.19 -5.23
CA SER A 257 10.90 15.48 -6.30
C SER A 257 12.33 15.70 -5.79
N GLN A 258 12.65 15.24 -4.57
CA GLN A 258 13.97 15.33 -3.95
C GLN A 258 14.70 13.99 -4.01
N ARG A 259 16.03 14.06 -4.04
CA ARG A 259 16.87 12.85 -4.06
C ARG A 259 16.59 11.98 -2.82
N PRO A 260 16.55 10.65 -2.98
CA PRO A 260 16.49 9.71 -1.87
C PRO A 260 17.56 9.99 -0.82
N THR A 261 17.19 10.07 0.46
CA THR A 261 18.13 10.31 1.57
C THR A 261 18.63 9.02 2.19
N GLY A 262 17.91 7.90 1.98
CA GLY A 262 18.20 6.62 2.62
C GLY A 262 17.56 6.48 4.01
N GLU A 263 16.90 7.51 4.53
CA GLU A 263 16.24 7.48 5.84
C GLU A 263 15.10 6.46 5.87
N CYS A 264 14.26 6.43 4.81
CA CYS A 264 13.20 5.44 4.69
C CYS A 264 13.79 4.02 4.56
N MET A 265 14.88 3.86 3.82
CA MET A 265 15.59 2.57 3.75
C MET A 265 16.04 2.12 5.15
N CYS A 266 16.63 3.01 5.94
CA CYS A 266 17.04 2.74 7.32
C CYS A 266 15.86 2.37 8.21
N PHE A 267 14.72 3.07 8.09
CA PHE A 267 13.49 2.75 8.82
C PHE A 267 13.07 1.29 8.57
N PHE A 268 12.93 0.89 7.31
CA PHE A 268 12.50 -0.47 6.99
C PHE A 268 13.57 -1.51 7.32
N ALA A 269 14.86 -1.22 7.17
CA ALA A 269 15.93 -2.11 7.57
C ALA A 269 15.88 -2.42 9.07
N LEU A 270 15.70 -1.38 9.91
CA LEU A 270 15.53 -1.52 11.37
C LEU A 270 14.30 -2.37 11.69
N HIS A 271 13.14 -2.04 11.12
CA HIS A 271 11.91 -2.80 11.35
C HIS A 271 12.01 -4.26 10.87
N GLY A 272 12.70 -4.51 9.76
CA GLY A 272 12.96 -5.85 9.24
C GLY A 272 13.83 -6.68 10.16
N ALA A 273 14.93 -6.10 10.67
CA ALA A 273 15.81 -6.73 11.64
C ALA A 273 15.08 -7.03 12.96
N CYS A 274 14.36 -6.04 13.51
CA CYS A 274 13.57 -6.21 14.73
C CYS A 274 12.49 -7.27 14.57
N THR A 275 11.76 -7.28 13.45
CA THR A 275 10.71 -8.28 13.18
C THR A 275 11.31 -9.68 13.02
N ALA A 276 12.43 -9.81 12.31
CA ALA A 276 13.13 -11.10 12.15
C ALA A 276 13.65 -11.63 13.50
N LEU A 277 14.19 -10.75 14.34
CA LEU A 277 14.63 -11.08 15.70
C LEU A 277 13.44 -11.52 16.57
N GLU A 278 12.34 -10.76 16.55
CA GLU A 278 11.12 -11.07 17.29
C GLU A 278 10.56 -12.45 16.92
N ILE A 279 10.50 -12.77 15.62
CA ILE A 279 10.09 -14.10 15.13
C ILE A 279 11.01 -15.20 15.67
N ARG A 280 12.33 -14.96 15.68
CA ARG A 280 13.32 -15.93 16.18
C ARG A 280 13.19 -16.14 17.68
N VAL A 281 13.07 -15.07 18.45
CA VAL A 281 12.88 -15.09 19.91
C VAL A 281 11.60 -15.84 20.27
N LYS A 282 10.47 -15.51 19.64
CA LYS A 282 9.19 -16.22 19.82
C LYS A 282 9.32 -17.71 19.51
N LYS A 283 10.07 -18.08 18.47
CA LYS A 283 10.28 -19.48 18.08
C LYS A 283 11.13 -20.25 19.09
N VAL A 284 12.19 -19.65 19.63
CA VAL A 284 13.08 -20.29 20.62
C VAL A 284 12.36 -20.42 21.96
N LEU A 285 11.85 -19.32 22.50
CA LEU A 285 11.16 -19.31 23.79
C LEU A 285 9.84 -20.08 23.77
N GLY A 286 9.15 -20.10 22.62
CA GLY A 286 7.95 -20.93 22.41
C GLY A 286 8.24 -22.43 22.46
N ARG A 287 9.43 -22.87 22.02
CA ARG A 287 9.86 -24.28 22.09
C ARG A 287 10.31 -24.69 23.48
N GLU A 288 10.90 -23.77 24.25
CA GLU A 288 11.50 -24.11 25.54
C GLU A 288 10.57 -23.92 26.74
N LYS A 289 9.67 -22.92 26.73
CA LYS A 289 8.91 -22.52 27.94
C LYS A 289 7.45 -22.13 27.72
N GLY A 290 6.88 -22.39 26.54
CA GLY A 290 5.48 -22.05 26.25
C GLY A 290 5.22 -20.54 26.30
N TRP A 291 5.89 -19.80 25.41
CA TRP A 291 5.76 -18.34 25.24
C TRP A 291 4.32 -17.85 25.44
N ARG A 292 4.12 -17.03 26.48
CA ARG A 292 2.84 -16.35 26.74
C ARG A 292 2.92 -14.94 26.16
N PRO A 293 2.03 -14.56 25.22
CA PRO A 293 1.99 -13.19 24.72
C PRO A 293 1.61 -12.23 25.84
N LEU A 294 2.19 -11.03 25.82
CA LEU A 294 1.79 -9.94 26.71
C LEU A 294 0.31 -9.60 26.46
N PRO A 295 -0.45 -9.18 27.50
CA PRO A 295 -1.80 -8.67 27.31
C PRO A 295 -1.82 -7.54 26.28
N THR A 296 -2.85 -7.50 25.43
CA THR A 296 -2.98 -6.51 24.35
C THR A 296 -2.86 -5.07 24.85
N VAL A 297 -3.38 -4.79 26.04
CA VAL A 297 -3.35 -3.46 26.69
C VAL A 297 -1.92 -2.98 26.94
N VAL A 298 -0.96 -3.88 27.12
CA VAL A 298 0.47 -3.55 27.31
C VAL A 298 1.22 -3.64 25.98
N ALA A 299 0.98 -4.72 25.24
CA ALA A 299 1.72 -5.01 24.01
C ALA A 299 1.45 -4.00 22.89
N ALA A 300 0.20 -3.52 22.78
CA ALA A 300 -0.19 -2.60 21.72
C ALA A 300 0.42 -1.19 21.89
N PRO A 301 0.32 -0.55 23.07
CA PRO A 301 0.99 0.73 23.28
C PRO A 301 2.50 0.66 23.08
N LEU A 302 3.17 -0.41 23.54
CA LEU A 302 4.61 -0.61 23.33
C LEU A 302 4.96 -0.70 21.84
N THR A 303 4.21 -1.51 21.09
CA THR A 303 4.43 -1.69 19.64
C THR A 303 4.20 -0.38 18.90
N LEU A 304 3.12 0.34 19.21
CA LEU A 304 2.81 1.62 18.57
C LEU A 304 3.81 2.70 18.93
N THR A 305 4.24 2.77 20.19
CA THR A 305 5.27 3.72 20.63
C THR A 305 6.55 3.49 19.85
N PHE A 306 6.99 2.24 19.71
CA PHE A 306 8.17 1.91 18.90
C PHE A 306 8.00 2.38 17.45
N VAL A 307 6.90 2.02 16.78
CA VAL A 307 6.63 2.42 15.39
C VAL A 307 6.56 3.94 15.23
N ILE A 308 5.90 4.65 16.15
CA ILE A 308 5.78 6.11 16.10
C ILE A 308 7.15 6.76 16.28
N MET A 309 7.92 6.35 17.30
CA MET A 309 9.24 6.93 17.56
C MET A 309 10.21 6.68 16.40
N THR A 310 10.24 5.48 15.84
CA THR A 310 11.10 5.19 14.67
C THR A 310 10.61 5.91 13.41
N ALA A 311 9.31 6.06 13.21
CA ALA A 311 8.76 6.80 12.08
C ALA A 311 9.09 8.29 12.16
N GLN A 312 9.01 8.88 13.36
CA GLN A 312 9.42 10.26 13.59
C GLN A 312 10.90 10.48 13.31
N TRP A 313 11.73 9.50 13.66
CA TRP A 313 13.18 9.58 13.47
C TRP A 313 13.61 9.34 12.02
N LEU A 314 13.04 8.35 11.32
CA LEU A 314 13.59 7.86 10.05
C LEU A 314 12.62 7.92 8.87
N PHE A 315 11.31 8.08 9.10
CA PHE A 315 10.31 8.06 8.02
C PHE A 315 9.82 9.46 7.66
N PHE A 316 9.42 10.27 8.65
CA PHE A 316 8.88 11.61 8.40
C PHE A 316 9.90 12.69 7.97
N PRO A 317 11.20 12.67 8.35
CA PRO A 317 12.10 13.76 8.01
C PRO A 317 12.17 14.08 6.51
N GLN A 318 12.20 13.07 5.64
CA GLN A 318 12.22 13.25 4.19
C GLN A 318 10.88 13.75 3.61
N LEU A 319 9.75 13.44 4.25
CA LEU A 319 8.45 13.98 3.82
C LEU A 319 8.27 15.44 4.25
N LEU A 320 8.90 15.79 5.38
CA LEU A 320 8.85 17.12 5.99
C LEU A 320 10.04 17.99 5.60
N SER A 321 10.97 17.48 4.79
CA SER A 321 12.01 18.31 4.21
C SER A 321 11.36 19.23 3.18
N SER A 322 11.61 20.54 3.28
CA SER A 322 11.15 21.61 2.37
C SER A 322 9.67 22.02 2.46
N ASN A 323 9.18 22.71 1.42
CA ASN A 323 7.80 23.17 1.22
C ASN A 323 6.80 22.06 0.83
N VAL A 324 7.23 20.80 0.70
CA VAL A 324 6.35 19.67 0.30
C VAL A 324 5.22 19.46 1.32
N GLU A 325 5.50 19.62 2.61
CA GLU A 325 4.50 19.58 3.67
C GLU A 325 3.38 20.59 3.41
N ASN A 326 3.73 21.81 3.01
CA ASN A 326 2.76 22.85 2.70
C ASN A 326 1.94 22.47 1.47
N TRP A 327 2.56 21.98 0.39
CA TRP A 327 1.83 21.54 -0.81
C TRP A 327 0.84 20.40 -0.53
N LEU A 328 1.22 19.42 0.30
CA LEU A 328 0.34 18.32 0.71
C LEU A 328 -0.87 18.85 1.52
N ILE A 329 -0.64 19.77 2.44
CA ILE A 329 -1.72 20.37 3.23
C ILE A 329 -2.63 21.25 2.38
N ASP A 330 -2.05 22.03 1.47
CA ASP A 330 -2.79 22.94 0.59
C ASP A 330 -3.70 22.15 -0.35
N GLU A 331 -3.18 21.10 -1.02
CA GLU A 331 -4.00 20.22 -1.87
C GLU A 331 -5.12 19.54 -1.07
N SER A 332 -4.83 19.05 0.13
CA SER A 332 -5.83 18.44 1.01
C SER A 332 -6.94 19.43 1.38
N THR A 333 -6.56 20.66 1.73
CA THR A 333 -7.49 21.75 2.07
C THR A 333 -8.33 22.18 0.87
N MET A 334 -7.75 22.22 -0.33
CA MET A 334 -8.47 22.52 -1.57
C MET A 334 -9.56 21.49 -1.85
N VAL A 335 -9.25 20.19 -1.73
CA VAL A 335 -10.22 19.11 -1.91
C VAL A 335 -11.34 19.21 -0.87
N LEU A 336 -11.00 19.43 0.40
CA LEU A 336 -12.00 19.59 1.46
C LEU A 336 -12.94 20.78 1.18
N ASN A 337 -12.40 21.91 0.74
CA ASN A 337 -13.19 23.09 0.41
C ASN A 337 -14.10 22.87 -0.81
N ALA A 338 -13.63 22.11 -1.82
CA ALA A 338 -14.46 21.72 -2.96
C ALA A 338 -15.62 20.82 -2.51
N VAL A 339 -15.37 19.85 -1.63
CA VAL A 339 -16.42 19.00 -1.03
C VAL A 339 -17.42 19.84 -0.24
N ARG A 340 -16.97 20.77 0.60
CA ARG A 340 -17.87 21.69 1.34
C ARG A 340 -18.76 22.51 0.40
N LYS A 341 -18.22 23.01 -0.70
CA LYS A 341 -19.00 23.76 -1.71
C LYS A 341 -20.05 22.88 -2.38
N MET A 342 -19.73 21.61 -2.69
CA MET A 342 -20.67 20.67 -3.31
C MET A 342 -21.79 20.22 -2.37
N VAL A 343 -21.49 20.08 -1.08
CA VAL A 343 -22.49 19.68 -0.06
C VAL A 343 -23.39 20.86 0.34
N GLY A 344 -23.02 22.10 -0.01
CA GLY A 344 -23.69 23.32 0.42
C GLY A 344 -23.40 23.64 1.90
N PRO A 345 -23.79 24.82 2.39
CA PRO A 345 -23.80 25.07 3.82
C PRO A 345 -24.75 24.07 4.48
N LEU A 346 -24.21 23.22 5.36
CA LEU A 346 -25.04 22.55 6.36
C LEU A 346 -25.41 23.64 7.37
N TYR A 347 -26.61 24.20 7.15
CA TYR A 347 -27.23 25.38 7.75
C TYR A 347 -26.89 26.71 7.07
#